data_AF-A0A3D8SMX9-F1
#
_entry.id   AF-A0A3D8SMX9-F1
#
_cell.length_a   1.000
_cell.length_b   1.000
_cell.length_c   1.000
_cell.angle_alpha   90.00
_cell.angle_beta   90.00
_cell.angle_gamma   90.00
#
_symmetry.space_group_name_H-M   'P 1'
#
loop_
_entity.id
_entity.type
_entity.pdbx_description
1 polymer ?
#
loop_
_entity_poly.entity_id
_entity_poly.type
_entity_poly.pdbx_seq_one_letter_code
_entity_poly.pdbx_strand_id
1 'polypeptide(L)'
;MSVLSPSASSGGSTATPRVIADEDLHVFEDLRHDYGDTPPAGSMAASTEDLLICCACGTQFDIEDRNVLRSCRTCDDPRQFVPPTGQKFTTLAELRRGGFVNRRKFLEGDERFCSIWTEPKFGIGQRCILIQTPLGNVLWDCITYLDEETIGWINSVGGLAAIVISHPHYYTTHLEWAETFDCPVYLSWEDMGWLNRLDRLGRFRTFIHTKEEDIEYRGEKLGVKALKLGGHFPGSLCVLAFGRLLIADTLVTTPAGMGDWTKGTGMGTTRRPEGMNSFAFMWSIPNMIPLSPAEIAGMWDVLKRHEFVSTHGAFVNVDVYDGAGGSETGVKQRVLDSMQIQVRSMGWKEHSFLQETCSKVVAEEEEEL
;
A
#
# COMPACT_ATOMS: atom_id res chain seq x y z
N MET A 1 63.07 -8.41 -19.45
CA MET A 1 62.27 -7.33 -20.08
C MET A 1 60.84 -7.85 -20.10
N SER A 2 59.98 -7.45 -19.15
CA SER A 2 59.03 -6.32 -19.30
C SER A 2 57.95 -6.65 -20.35
N VAL A 3 56.63 -6.54 -20.15
CA VAL A 3 55.81 -5.82 -19.16
C VAL A 3 54.35 -6.34 -19.24
N LEU A 4 53.69 -6.48 -18.07
CA LEU A 4 52.27 -6.25 -17.70
C LEU A 4 51.04 -6.80 -18.47
N SER A 5 50.17 -7.41 -17.67
CA SER A 5 48.71 -7.57 -17.79
C SER A 5 47.94 -6.23 -17.81
N PRO A 6 46.63 -6.28 -18.15
CA PRO A 6 45.60 -5.68 -17.29
C PRO A 6 44.45 -6.68 -17.06
N SER A 7 44.23 -7.17 -15.84
CA SER A 7 43.28 -6.65 -14.83
C SER A 7 41.84 -6.52 -15.34
N ALA A 8 41.01 -7.48 -14.94
CA ALA A 8 39.57 -7.38 -14.94
C ALA A 8 39.13 -6.22 -14.03
N SER A 9 38.28 -5.32 -14.54
CA SER A 9 37.60 -4.32 -13.75
C SER A 9 36.11 -4.68 -13.68
N SER A 10 35.68 -5.01 -12.48
CA SER A 10 34.30 -4.92 -12.00
C SER A 10 33.73 -3.52 -12.29
N GLY A 11 32.78 -3.44 -13.20
CA GLY A 11 31.92 -2.27 -13.39
C GLY A 11 30.57 -2.57 -12.78
N GLY A 12 30.32 -2.06 -11.57
CA GLY A 12 29.01 -2.07 -10.96
C GLY A 12 28.01 -1.40 -11.89
N SER A 13 26.97 -2.14 -12.26
CA SER A 13 25.84 -1.60 -13.01
C SER A 13 25.04 -0.72 -12.05
N THR A 14 25.36 0.55 -12.00
CA THR A 14 24.48 1.60 -11.47
C THR A 14 23.18 1.57 -12.28
N ALA A 15 22.14 0.94 -11.73
CA ALA A 15 20.80 1.09 -12.28
C ALA A 15 20.33 2.51 -11.96
N THR A 16 20.61 3.42 -12.89
CA THR A 16 19.92 4.69 -12.97
C THR A 16 18.42 4.39 -13.11
N PRO A 17 17.51 5.10 -12.41
CA PRO A 17 16.09 4.97 -12.69
C PRO A 17 15.88 5.13 -14.18
N ARG A 18 15.29 4.14 -14.83
CA ARG A 18 14.98 4.24 -16.25
C ARG A 18 13.91 5.33 -16.36
N VAL A 19 14.34 6.53 -16.76
CA VAL A 19 13.43 7.56 -17.25
C VAL A 19 12.63 6.88 -18.35
N ILE A 20 11.32 6.76 -18.15
CA ILE A 20 10.42 6.22 -19.17
C ILE A 20 10.68 7.04 -20.42
N ALA A 21 11.01 6.38 -21.54
CA ALA A 21 11.20 7.08 -22.80
C ALA A 21 9.89 7.83 -23.11
N ASP A 22 10.00 9.06 -23.61
CA ASP A 22 8.85 9.93 -23.94
C ASP A 22 7.79 9.18 -24.79
N GLU A 23 8.25 8.27 -25.66
CA GLU A 23 7.41 7.43 -26.51
C GLU A 23 6.57 6.41 -25.73
N ASP A 24 7.10 5.83 -24.64
CA ASP A 24 6.34 4.92 -23.79
C ASP A 24 5.27 5.71 -23.01
N LEU A 25 5.63 6.87 -22.41
CA LEU A 25 4.66 7.76 -21.75
C LEU A 25 3.51 8.16 -22.70
N HIS A 26 3.83 8.57 -23.93
CA HIS A 26 2.82 8.99 -24.91
C HIS A 26 1.89 7.87 -25.37
N VAL A 27 2.38 6.65 -25.58
CA VAL A 27 1.52 5.50 -25.97
C VAL A 27 0.56 5.10 -24.83
N PHE A 28 0.98 5.26 -23.57
CA PHE A 28 0.14 4.92 -22.42
C PHE A 28 -0.82 6.03 -21.99
N GLU A 29 -0.46 7.29 -22.18
CA GLU A 29 -1.36 8.43 -21.97
C GLU A 29 -2.49 8.46 -23.02
N ASP A 30 -2.24 7.98 -24.23
CA ASP A 30 -3.27 7.86 -25.28
C ASP A 30 -4.32 6.77 -24.97
N LEU A 31 -3.94 5.65 -24.34
CA LEU A 31 -4.88 4.59 -23.95
C LEU A 31 -5.85 5.00 -22.83
N ARG A 32 -5.63 6.14 -22.16
CA ARG A 32 -6.62 6.73 -21.25
C ARG A 32 -7.80 7.38 -21.99
N HIS A 33 -7.70 7.58 -23.31
CA HIS A 33 -8.68 8.25 -24.16
C HIS A 33 -9.58 7.32 -24.97
N ASP A 34 -9.66 6.02 -24.62
CA ASP A 34 -10.61 5.08 -25.26
C ASP A 34 -12.10 5.40 -24.94
N TYR A 35 -12.34 6.48 -24.19
CA TYR A 35 -13.64 7.16 -24.06
C TYR A 35 -13.61 8.52 -24.73
N GLY A 36 -13.53 8.58 -26.07
CA GLY A 36 -14.10 9.62 -26.94
C GLY A 36 -13.79 11.11 -26.69
N ASP A 37 -12.98 11.45 -25.69
CA ASP A 37 -12.76 12.80 -25.21
C ASP A 37 -11.31 13.15 -25.51
N THR A 38 -11.12 14.10 -26.41
CA THR A 38 -9.85 14.80 -26.60
C THR A 38 -9.32 15.26 -25.24
N PRO A 39 -8.03 15.04 -24.90
CA PRO A 39 -7.43 15.63 -23.72
C PRO A 39 -7.71 17.14 -23.73
N PRO A 40 -8.16 17.74 -22.61
CA PRO A 40 -8.32 19.18 -22.54
C PRO A 40 -7.01 19.83 -22.97
N ALA A 41 -7.07 20.75 -23.94
CA ALA A 41 -5.91 21.49 -24.42
C ALA A 41 -5.12 21.99 -23.21
N GLY A 42 -3.80 21.77 -23.22
CA GLY A 42 -2.84 21.90 -22.11
C GLY A 42 -2.90 23.18 -21.27
N SER A 43 -4.02 23.38 -20.58
CA SER A 43 -4.15 24.28 -19.46
C SER A 43 -3.39 23.62 -18.33
N MET A 44 -2.17 24.09 -18.07
CA MET A 44 -1.58 23.93 -16.73
C MET A 44 -2.58 24.55 -15.76
N ALA A 45 -3.41 23.72 -15.12
CA ALA A 45 -4.25 24.19 -14.04
C ALA A 45 -3.26 24.75 -13.00
N ALA A 46 -3.25 26.08 -12.83
CA ALA A 46 -2.35 26.75 -11.89
C ALA A 46 -2.64 26.36 -10.43
N SER A 47 -3.78 25.70 -10.20
CA SER A 47 -4.20 25.08 -8.96
C SER A 47 -4.90 23.77 -9.28
N THR A 48 -4.52 22.69 -8.59
CA THR A 48 -5.17 21.38 -8.62
C THR A 48 -6.32 21.27 -7.63
N GLU A 49 -6.59 22.34 -6.86
CA GLU A 49 -7.56 22.32 -5.76
C GLU A 49 -9.01 22.12 -6.21
N ASP A 50 -9.31 22.44 -7.47
CA ASP A 50 -10.64 22.32 -8.09
C ASP A 50 -10.82 21.05 -8.91
N LEU A 51 -9.78 20.20 -8.99
CA LEU A 51 -9.89 18.89 -9.60
C LEU A 51 -10.87 18.00 -8.83
N LEU A 52 -11.67 17.25 -9.58
CA LEU A 52 -12.71 16.41 -9.04
C LEU A 52 -12.14 15.20 -8.29
N ILE A 53 -12.70 14.98 -7.10
CA ILE A 53 -12.40 13.87 -6.20
C ILE A 53 -13.67 13.07 -6.01
N CYS A 54 -13.61 11.76 -6.22
CA CYS A 54 -14.72 10.86 -5.93
C CYS A 54 -15.02 10.87 -4.42
N CYS A 55 -16.26 11.17 -4.02
CA CYS A 55 -16.64 11.19 -2.61
C CYS A 55 -16.63 9.78 -1.97
N ALA A 56 -16.71 8.72 -2.77
CA ALA A 56 -16.79 7.33 -2.29
C ALA A 56 -15.42 6.71 -2.05
N CYS A 57 -14.48 6.84 -3.00
CA CYS A 57 -13.14 6.25 -2.88
C CYS A 57 -12.03 7.26 -2.60
N GLY A 58 -12.27 8.56 -2.79
CA GLY A 58 -11.27 9.61 -2.56
C GLY A 58 -10.22 9.77 -3.67
N THR A 59 -10.38 9.07 -4.80
CA THR A 59 -9.51 9.25 -5.99
C THR A 59 -9.77 10.59 -6.68
N GLN A 60 -8.71 11.30 -6.99
CA GLN A 60 -8.73 12.55 -7.76
C GLN A 60 -8.56 12.29 -9.27
N PHE A 61 -9.13 13.16 -10.09
CA PHE A 61 -9.14 13.08 -11.56
C PHE A 61 -8.63 14.39 -12.17
N ASP A 62 -8.04 14.36 -13.36
CA ASP A 62 -7.62 15.58 -14.10
C ASP A 62 -8.80 16.29 -14.80
N ILE A 63 -9.94 16.38 -14.11
CA ILE A 63 -11.16 16.98 -14.63
C ILE A 63 -11.72 17.91 -13.55
N GLU A 64 -12.09 19.13 -13.93
CA GLU A 64 -12.77 20.11 -13.05
C GLU A 64 -14.29 20.12 -13.31
N ASP A 65 -14.72 19.83 -14.54
CA ASP A 65 -16.13 19.90 -14.94
C ASP A 65 -16.91 18.63 -14.56
N ARG A 66 -17.85 18.79 -13.62
CA ARG A 66 -18.78 17.74 -13.14
C ARG A 66 -19.71 17.23 -14.24
N ASN A 67 -19.86 17.96 -15.35
CA ASN A 67 -20.64 17.53 -16.50
C ASN A 67 -19.86 16.60 -17.43
N VAL A 68 -18.53 16.53 -17.30
CA VAL A 68 -17.67 15.63 -18.07
C VAL A 68 -17.47 14.32 -17.31
N LEU A 69 -17.06 14.39 -16.05
CA LEU A 69 -16.82 13.19 -15.24
C LEU A 69 -18.14 12.59 -14.70
N ARG A 70 -18.70 11.62 -15.43
CA ARG A 70 -19.98 10.98 -15.07
C ARG A 70 -19.86 9.78 -14.14
N SER A 71 -18.75 9.06 -14.17
CA SER A 71 -18.50 7.91 -13.31
C SER A 71 -17.07 7.90 -12.79
N CYS A 72 -16.82 7.14 -11.73
CA CYS A 72 -15.50 7.01 -11.14
C CYS A 72 -14.93 5.65 -11.53
N ARG A 73 -13.88 5.61 -12.36
CA ARG A 73 -13.25 4.36 -12.83
C ARG A 73 -12.81 3.44 -11.69
N THR A 74 -12.38 4.00 -10.55
CA THR A 74 -12.04 3.22 -9.36
C THR A 74 -13.27 2.59 -8.70
N CYS A 75 -14.43 3.26 -8.72
CA CYS A 75 -15.67 2.73 -8.16
C CYS A 75 -16.39 1.77 -9.13
N ASP A 76 -16.18 1.95 -10.43
CA ASP A 76 -16.67 1.07 -11.49
C ASP A 76 -15.85 -0.23 -11.59
N ASP A 77 -14.66 -0.28 -10.99
CA ASP A 77 -13.90 -1.53 -10.86
C ASP A 77 -14.71 -2.53 -10.01
N PRO A 78 -14.85 -3.80 -10.44
CA PRO A 78 -15.63 -4.81 -9.72
C PRO A 78 -15.05 -5.18 -8.34
N ARG A 79 -13.86 -4.70 -8.01
CA ARG A 79 -13.29 -4.80 -6.66
C ARG A 79 -13.87 -3.76 -5.70
N GLN A 80 -14.52 -2.73 -6.22
CA GLN A 80 -15.16 -1.65 -5.50
C GLN A 80 -16.68 -1.62 -5.77
N PHE A 81 -17.31 -0.48 -5.51
CA PHE A 81 -18.73 -0.27 -5.73
C PHE A 81 -19.03 1.21 -5.98
N VAL A 82 -20.14 1.44 -6.70
CA VAL A 82 -20.82 2.74 -6.75
C VAL A 82 -21.81 2.82 -5.57
N PRO A 83 -21.80 3.89 -4.76
CA PRO A 83 -22.73 4.01 -3.63
C PRO A 83 -24.20 3.93 -4.05
N PRO A 84 -25.11 3.45 -3.18
CA PRO A 84 -26.56 3.45 -3.47
C PRO A 84 -27.15 4.84 -3.75
N THR A 85 -26.48 5.90 -3.29
CA THR A 85 -26.86 7.30 -3.55
C THR A 85 -26.38 7.82 -4.92
N GLY A 86 -25.72 6.97 -5.70
CA GLY A 86 -25.06 7.32 -6.96
C GLY A 86 -23.66 7.91 -6.76
N GLN A 87 -22.99 8.16 -7.88
CA GLN A 87 -21.67 8.76 -7.90
C GLN A 87 -21.75 10.25 -7.54
N LYS A 88 -20.86 10.69 -6.64
CA LYS A 88 -20.68 12.10 -6.28
C LYS A 88 -19.21 12.47 -6.32
N PHE A 89 -18.95 13.73 -6.61
CA PHE A 89 -17.61 14.30 -6.65
C PHE A 89 -17.53 15.52 -5.73
N THR A 90 -16.34 15.84 -5.29
CA THR A 90 -15.98 17.06 -4.54
C THR A 90 -14.63 17.57 -5.03
N THR A 91 -14.02 18.55 -4.36
CA THR A 91 -12.68 19.05 -4.67
C THR A 91 -11.88 19.28 -3.39
N LEU A 92 -10.57 19.45 -3.45
CA LEU A 92 -9.79 19.81 -2.26
C LEU A 92 -10.24 21.15 -1.67
N ALA A 93 -10.56 22.12 -2.52
CA ALA A 93 -11.09 23.41 -2.09
C ALA A 93 -12.40 23.26 -1.28
N GLU A 94 -13.29 22.37 -1.71
CA GLU A 94 -14.52 22.05 -0.98
C GLU A 94 -14.24 21.32 0.34
N LEU A 95 -13.32 20.35 0.35
CA LEU A 95 -12.92 19.64 1.58
C LEU A 95 -12.31 20.59 2.62
N ARG A 96 -11.45 21.52 2.20
CA ARG A 96 -10.87 22.56 3.08
C ARG A 96 -11.95 23.43 3.74
N ARG A 97 -12.99 23.80 2.99
CA ARG A 97 -14.16 24.52 3.53
C ARG A 97 -15.09 23.64 4.38
N GLY A 98 -15.05 22.33 4.18
CA GLY A 98 -15.91 21.34 4.83
C GLY A 98 -15.53 21.01 6.27
N GLY A 99 -14.45 21.59 6.81
CA GLY A 99 -14.03 21.37 8.19
C GLY A 99 -13.37 20.00 8.43
N PHE A 100 -12.86 19.37 7.37
CA PHE A 100 -12.05 18.16 7.50
C PHE A 100 -10.70 18.51 8.14
N VAL A 101 -10.20 17.59 8.96
CA VAL A 101 -8.93 17.69 9.66
C VAL A 101 -8.30 16.32 9.72
N ASN A 102 -7.00 16.25 9.57
CA ASN A 102 -6.27 15.02 9.80
C ASN A 102 -5.97 14.85 11.29
N ARG A 103 -6.01 13.60 11.73
CA ARG A 103 -5.60 13.14 13.05
C ARG A 103 -4.40 12.24 12.92
N ARG A 104 -3.66 12.10 14.00
CA ARG A 104 -2.48 11.24 14.07
C ARG A 104 -2.40 10.48 15.39
N LYS A 105 -1.87 9.25 15.35
CA LYS A 105 -1.62 8.40 16.52
C LYS A 105 -0.42 7.50 16.27
N PHE A 106 0.57 7.55 17.16
CA PHE A 106 1.69 6.61 17.14
C PHE A 106 1.24 5.18 17.42
N LEU A 107 1.86 4.21 16.75
CA LEU A 107 1.61 2.81 17.02
C LEU A 107 2.17 2.42 18.38
N GLU A 108 1.50 1.50 19.05
CA GLU A 108 1.93 1.04 20.37
C GLU A 108 3.29 0.33 20.29
N GLY A 109 4.17 0.71 21.22
CA GLY A 109 5.50 0.13 21.37
C GLY A 109 6.52 0.52 20.30
N ASP A 110 6.21 1.44 19.37
CA ASP A 110 7.16 1.90 18.36
C ASP A 110 6.82 3.28 17.80
N GLU A 111 7.51 4.31 18.32
CA GLU A 111 7.30 5.71 17.94
C GLU A 111 7.76 6.03 16.51
N ARG A 112 8.45 5.11 15.82
CA ARG A 112 8.78 5.29 14.40
C ARG A 112 7.54 5.27 13.52
N PHE A 113 6.44 4.67 13.97
CA PHE A 113 5.24 4.49 13.16
C PHE A 113 4.11 5.38 13.65
N CYS A 114 3.57 6.23 12.78
CA CYS A 114 2.45 7.11 13.10
C CYS A 114 1.32 6.93 12.08
N SER A 115 0.16 6.50 12.55
CA SER A 115 -1.07 6.47 11.74
C SER A 115 -1.60 7.89 11.55
N ILE A 116 -2.00 8.24 10.33
CA ILE A 116 -2.64 9.52 9.99
C ILE A 116 -3.95 9.23 9.25
N TRP A 117 -5.05 9.85 9.65
CA TRP A 117 -6.37 9.66 9.01
C TRP A 117 -7.20 10.95 9.02
N THR A 118 -8.19 11.04 8.16
CA THR A 118 -9.07 12.23 8.06
C THR A 118 -10.35 12.08 8.90
N GLU A 119 -10.71 13.14 9.62
CA GLU A 119 -11.98 13.30 10.33
C GLU A 119 -12.74 14.56 9.86
N PRO A 120 -14.07 14.50 9.64
CA PRO A 120 -14.89 13.29 9.58
C PRO A 120 -14.43 12.29 8.50
N LYS A 121 -14.87 11.03 8.59
CA LYS A 121 -14.52 9.99 7.60
C LYS A 121 -14.82 10.50 6.18
N PHE A 122 -13.81 10.45 5.32
CA PHE A 122 -13.91 10.77 3.90
C PHE A 122 -13.46 9.60 3.05
N GLY A 123 -14.12 9.39 1.89
CA GLY A 123 -13.82 8.28 0.99
C GLY A 123 -13.90 6.92 1.70
N ILE A 124 -12.91 6.06 1.46
CA ILE A 124 -12.80 4.74 2.09
C ILE A 124 -12.65 4.87 3.62
N GLY A 125 -12.00 5.93 4.09
CA GLY A 125 -11.74 6.19 5.52
C GLY A 125 -10.51 5.46 6.05
N GLN A 126 -9.57 5.13 5.17
CA GLN A 126 -8.29 4.54 5.49
C GLN A 126 -7.38 5.51 6.27
N ARG A 127 -6.30 4.96 6.83
CA ARG A 127 -5.15 5.72 7.29
C ARG A 127 -3.97 5.55 6.32
N CYS A 128 -3.08 6.53 6.28
CA CYS A 128 -1.70 6.31 5.89
C CYS A 128 -0.83 6.13 7.14
N ILE A 129 0.36 5.54 7.01
CA ILE A 129 1.29 5.32 8.12
C ILE A 129 2.62 5.97 7.77
N LEU A 130 3.03 6.98 8.53
CA LEU A 130 4.38 7.54 8.48
C LEU A 130 5.35 6.58 9.17
N ILE A 131 6.42 6.21 8.47
CA ILE A 131 7.52 5.38 8.96
C ILE A 131 8.75 6.28 9.07
N GLN A 132 9.18 6.56 10.28
CA GLN A 132 10.39 7.34 10.53
C GLN A 132 11.63 6.47 10.38
N THR A 133 12.59 6.95 9.60
CA THR A 133 13.89 6.32 9.39
C THR A 133 15.01 7.34 9.61
N PRO A 134 16.25 6.92 9.90
CA PRO A 134 17.35 7.85 10.13
C PRO A 134 17.68 8.79 8.95
N LEU A 135 17.34 8.41 7.72
CA LEU A 135 17.71 9.14 6.50
C LEU A 135 16.55 9.96 5.90
N GLY A 136 15.31 9.67 6.28
CA GLY A 136 14.10 10.32 5.80
C GLY A 136 12.87 9.43 5.95
N ASN A 137 11.68 10.03 6.06
CA ASN A 137 10.49 9.24 6.39
C ASN A 137 9.84 8.66 5.13
N VAL A 138 9.22 7.49 5.26
CA VAL A 138 8.41 6.87 4.20
C VAL A 138 6.95 6.95 4.60
N LEU A 139 6.08 7.37 3.68
CA LEU A 139 4.63 7.29 3.88
C LEU A 139 4.10 6.01 3.23
N TRP A 140 3.48 5.14 4.03
CA TRP A 140 2.74 3.98 3.55
C TRP A 140 1.29 4.36 3.28
N ASP A 141 0.83 4.08 2.05
CA ASP A 141 -0.45 4.50 1.49
C ASP A 141 -0.65 6.03 1.53
N CYS A 142 -1.80 6.47 1.03
CA CYS A 142 -2.16 7.87 0.98
C CYS A 142 -3.63 8.07 1.40
N ILE A 143 -3.92 9.25 1.97
CA ILE A 143 -5.28 9.71 2.27
C ILE A 143 -5.60 10.92 1.39
N THR A 144 -6.88 11.20 1.17
CA THR A 144 -7.29 12.23 0.21
C THR A 144 -7.01 13.64 0.70
N TYR A 145 -7.27 13.91 1.97
CA TYR A 145 -7.19 15.25 2.52
C TYR A 145 -5.79 15.54 3.08
N LEU A 146 -5.23 16.70 2.71
CA LEU A 146 -3.94 17.19 3.18
C LEU A 146 -4.10 18.63 3.68
N ASP A 147 -3.94 18.82 4.99
CA ASP A 147 -4.02 20.12 5.67
C ASP A 147 -2.65 20.64 6.11
N GLU A 148 -2.57 21.95 6.35
CA GLU A 148 -1.34 22.64 6.74
C GLU A 148 -0.78 22.14 8.09
N GLU A 149 -1.64 21.68 9.01
CA GLU A 149 -1.17 21.12 10.28
C GLU A 149 -0.40 19.80 10.05
N THR A 150 -0.92 18.93 9.19
CA THR A 150 -0.26 17.68 8.82
C THR A 150 1.05 17.95 8.08
N ILE A 151 1.04 18.88 7.13
CA ILE A 151 2.25 19.29 6.38
C ILE A 151 3.32 19.79 7.35
N GLY A 152 2.95 20.74 8.23
CA GLY A 152 3.85 21.31 9.21
C GLY A 152 4.43 20.26 10.16
N TRP A 153 3.59 19.34 10.64
CA TRP A 153 4.03 18.25 11.50
C TRP A 153 4.98 17.27 10.78
N ILE A 154 4.64 16.79 9.58
CA ILE A 154 5.52 15.89 8.81
C ILE A 154 6.88 16.56 8.53
N ASN A 155 6.88 17.84 8.15
CA ASN A 155 8.12 18.59 7.94
C ASN A 155 8.94 18.72 9.23
N SER A 156 8.29 18.96 10.38
CA SER A 156 8.97 19.02 11.69
C SER A 156 9.63 17.71 12.13
N VAL A 157 9.18 16.58 11.59
CA VAL A 157 9.76 15.25 11.88
C VAL A 157 10.64 14.74 10.73
N GLY A 158 11.04 15.61 9.80
CA GLY A 158 12.04 15.30 8.76
C GLY A 158 11.51 15.19 7.33
N GLY A 159 10.24 15.54 7.07
CA GLY A 159 9.66 15.50 5.72
C GLY A 159 9.42 14.06 5.21
N LEU A 160 9.22 13.89 3.91
CA LEU A 160 9.10 12.59 3.26
C LEU A 160 10.25 12.37 2.29
N ALA A 161 10.88 11.21 2.38
CA ALA A 161 11.83 10.71 1.39
C ALA A 161 11.13 9.93 0.26
N ALA A 162 9.99 9.30 0.56
CA ALA A 162 9.21 8.53 -0.40
C ALA A 162 7.77 8.31 0.08
N ILE A 163 6.87 8.05 -0.86
CA ILE A 163 5.54 7.49 -0.64
C ILE A 163 5.50 6.11 -1.30
N VAL A 164 5.01 5.08 -0.62
CA VAL A 164 4.75 3.77 -1.21
C VAL A 164 3.26 3.48 -1.09
N ILE A 165 2.57 3.24 -2.20
CA ILE A 165 1.12 3.00 -2.18
C ILE A 165 0.83 1.56 -2.53
N SER A 166 0.03 0.92 -1.70
CA SER A 166 -0.27 -0.51 -1.81
C SER A 166 -0.92 -0.90 -3.12
N HIS A 167 -1.98 -0.20 -3.54
CA HIS A 167 -2.76 -0.53 -4.74
C HIS A 167 -3.74 0.63 -5.10
N PRO A 168 -4.43 0.59 -6.26
CA PRO A 168 -5.21 1.70 -6.81
C PRO A 168 -6.25 2.37 -5.91
N HIS A 169 -6.86 1.64 -4.97
CA HIS A 169 -7.82 2.21 -4.03
C HIS A 169 -7.22 3.31 -3.15
N TYR A 170 -5.90 3.29 -2.94
CA TYR A 170 -5.19 4.22 -2.08
C TYR A 170 -4.34 5.24 -2.82
N TYR A 171 -4.53 5.38 -4.15
CA TYR A 171 -3.88 6.43 -4.94
C TYR A 171 -4.40 7.83 -4.60
N THR A 172 -5.63 7.95 -4.08
CA THR A 172 -6.23 9.20 -3.56
C THR A 172 -5.83 10.48 -4.33
N THR A 173 -5.09 11.36 -3.66
CA THR A 173 -4.49 12.62 -4.11
C THR A 173 -2.96 12.53 -4.06
N HIS A 174 -2.38 11.35 -4.34
CA HIS A 174 -0.93 11.09 -4.19
C HIS A 174 -0.02 12.13 -4.86
N LEU A 175 -0.43 12.71 -5.99
CA LEU A 175 0.35 13.77 -6.66
C LEU A 175 0.39 15.06 -5.84
N GLU A 176 -0.68 15.40 -5.12
CA GLU A 176 -0.72 16.55 -4.20
C GLU A 176 0.25 16.36 -3.04
N TRP A 177 0.29 15.15 -2.48
CA TRP A 177 1.25 14.78 -1.45
C TRP A 177 2.68 14.81 -1.99
N ALA A 178 2.91 14.21 -3.16
CA ALA A 178 4.23 14.16 -3.77
C ALA A 178 4.77 15.56 -4.10
N GLU A 179 3.92 16.45 -4.62
CA GLU A 179 4.28 17.84 -4.91
C GLU A 179 4.54 18.63 -3.64
N THR A 180 3.71 18.45 -2.60
CA THR A 180 3.86 19.16 -1.31
C THR A 180 5.16 18.79 -0.60
N PHE A 181 5.56 17.52 -0.64
CA PHE A 181 6.75 17.02 0.06
C PHE A 181 7.97 16.83 -0.84
N ASP A 182 7.84 17.12 -2.14
CA ASP A 182 8.87 16.92 -3.17
C ASP A 182 9.56 15.54 -3.09
N CYS A 183 8.75 14.48 -3.15
CA CYS A 183 9.22 13.11 -2.99
C CYS A 183 8.61 12.14 -4.03
N PRO A 184 9.32 11.05 -4.37
CA PRO A 184 8.81 10.05 -5.29
C PRO A 184 7.66 9.22 -4.68
N VAL A 185 6.75 8.78 -5.56
CA VAL A 185 5.66 7.85 -5.26
C VAL A 185 5.94 6.51 -5.93
N TYR A 186 6.24 5.50 -5.14
CA TYR A 186 6.45 4.13 -5.57
C TYR A 186 5.11 3.42 -5.73
N LEU A 187 4.83 2.96 -6.95
CA LEU A 187 3.64 2.22 -7.34
C LEU A 187 4.05 0.91 -8.01
N SER A 188 3.17 -0.09 -8.02
CA SER A 188 3.40 -1.28 -8.83
C SER A 188 3.20 -0.99 -10.32
N TRP A 189 4.07 -1.52 -11.16
CA TRP A 189 3.95 -1.42 -12.62
C TRP A 189 2.61 -1.96 -13.13
N GLU A 190 2.17 -3.10 -12.63
CA GLU A 190 0.95 -3.80 -13.05
C GLU A 190 -0.30 -2.96 -12.80
N ASP A 191 -0.26 -2.05 -11.82
CA ASP A 191 -1.40 -1.25 -11.39
C ASP A 191 -1.49 0.13 -12.11
N MET A 192 -0.60 0.39 -13.08
CA MET A 192 -0.57 1.66 -13.83
C MET A 192 -1.89 1.98 -14.57
N GLY A 193 -2.64 0.95 -14.96
CA GLY A 193 -3.91 1.09 -15.70
C GLY A 193 -5.02 1.81 -14.93
N TRP A 194 -4.90 1.89 -13.60
CA TRP A 194 -5.87 2.53 -12.71
C TRP A 194 -5.49 3.97 -12.32
N LEU A 195 -4.44 4.54 -12.91
CA LEU A 195 -4.09 5.94 -12.71
C LEU A 195 -5.13 6.87 -13.34
N ASN A 196 -5.69 7.78 -12.53
CA ASN A 196 -6.71 8.75 -12.94
C ASN A 196 -6.18 10.18 -13.12
N ARG A 197 -4.88 10.39 -12.83
CA ARG A 197 -4.18 11.65 -13.04
C ARG A 197 -2.87 11.46 -13.81
N LEU A 198 -2.60 12.35 -14.74
CA LEU A 198 -1.35 12.56 -15.44
C LEU A 198 -0.36 13.17 -14.47
N ASP A 199 0.81 12.56 -14.41
CA ASP A 199 1.98 13.15 -13.79
C ASP A 199 2.67 13.86 -14.96
N ARG A 200 2.25 15.09 -15.23
CA ARG A 200 2.46 15.77 -16.52
C ARG A 200 3.94 15.95 -16.90
N LEU A 201 4.85 15.78 -15.94
CA LEU A 201 6.30 15.83 -16.15
C LEU A 201 7.00 14.51 -15.78
N GLY A 202 6.22 13.46 -15.46
CA GLY A 202 6.74 12.19 -14.94
C GLY A 202 7.64 12.36 -13.72
N ARG A 203 7.38 13.40 -12.90
CA ARG A 203 8.33 13.85 -11.86
C ARG A 203 8.28 12.97 -10.62
N PHE A 204 7.11 12.45 -10.28
CA PHE A 204 6.87 11.87 -8.98
C PHE A 204 6.75 10.36 -9.02
N ARG A 205 6.08 9.79 -10.02
CA ARG A 205 5.83 8.34 -10.02
C ARG A 205 7.05 7.52 -10.40
N THR A 206 7.34 6.52 -9.57
CA THR A 206 8.33 5.47 -9.80
C THR A 206 7.62 4.11 -9.78
N PHE A 207 7.90 3.25 -10.76
CA PHE A 207 7.23 1.96 -10.88
C PHE A 207 8.12 0.79 -10.45
N ILE A 208 7.59 -0.03 -9.55
CA ILE A 208 8.20 -1.27 -9.09
C ILE A 208 7.84 -2.39 -10.06
N HIS A 209 8.85 -2.98 -10.71
CA HIS A 209 8.68 -4.10 -11.64
C HIS A 209 8.93 -5.46 -10.97
N THR A 210 9.81 -5.50 -9.99
CA THR A 210 10.25 -6.69 -9.26
C THR A 210 9.23 -7.13 -8.21
N LYS A 211 9.42 -8.34 -7.65
CA LYS A 211 8.60 -8.82 -6.52
C LYS A 211 8.96 -8.13 -5.21
N GLU A 212 10.16 -7.59 -5.11
CA GLU A 212 10.69 -6.95 -3.90
C GLU A 212 11.54 -5.75 -4.33
N GLU A 213 11.39 -4.63 -3.64
CA GLU A 213 12.15 -3.41 -3.88
C GLU A 213 12.55 -2.79 -2.54
N ASP A 214 13.83 -2.48 -2.36
CA ASP A 214 14.28 -1.67 -1.23
C ASP A 214 13.99 -0.20 -1.53
N ILE A 215 13.34 0.50 -0.60
CA ILE A 215 13.10 1.93 -0.76
C ILE A 215 14.37 2.69 -0.40
N GLU A 216 14.84 3.48 -1.36
CA GLU A 216 16.07 4.25 -1.26
C GLU A 216 15.81 5.75 -1.25
N TYR A 217 16.70 6.47 -0.58
CA TYR A 217 16.77 7.92 -0.62
C TYR A 217 18.23 8.33 -0.79
N ARG A 218 18.52 9.09 -1.84
CA ARG A 218 19.88 9.54 -2.19
C ARG A 218 20.89 8.38 -2.37
N GLY A 219 20.42 7.23 -2.85
CA GLY A 219 21.24 6.04 -3.08
C GLY A 219 21.51 5.21 -1.82
N GLU A 220 20.84 5.49 -0.71
CA GLU A 220 20.95 4.73 0.53
C GLU A 220 19.61 4.09 0.90
N LYS A 221 19.66 2.84 1.40
CA LYS A 221 18.46 2.08 1.80
C LYS A 221 17.87 2.63 3.10
N LEU A 222 16.56 2.88 3.11
CA LEU A 222 15.83 3.39 4.27
C LEU A 222 15.48 2.32 5.32
N GLY A 223 15.80 1.05 5.05
CA GLY A 223 15.35 -0.09 5.88
C GLY A 223 13.86 -0.40 5.72
N VAL A 224 13.27 0.06 4.61
CA VAL A 224 11.87 -0.16 4.22
C VAL A 224 11.86 -0.92 2.90
N LYS A 225 11.17 -2.07 2.85
CA LYS A 225 11.09 -2.92 1.66
C LYS A 225 9.65 -3.05 1.19
N ALA A 226 9.39 -2.72 -0.07
CA ALA A 226 8.11 -3.00 -0.72
C ALA A 226 8.10 -4.46 -1.22
N LEU A 227 7.02 -5.17 -0.92
CA LEU A 227 6.79 -6.56 -1.28
C LEU A 227 5.55 -6.63 -2.18
N LYS A 228 5.70 -7.04 -3.43
CA LYS A 228 4.60 -7.22 -4.38
C LYS A 228 4.00 -8.60 -4.22
N LEU A 229 2.92 -8.68 -3.43
CA LEU A 229 2.19 -9.92 -3.17
C LEU A 229 1.17 -10.21 -4.26
N GLY A 230 0.63 -9.17 -4.89
CA GLY A 230 -0.51 -9.29 -5.79
C GLY A 230 -1.78 -9.73 -5.05
N GLY A 231 -2.69 -10.39 -5.75
CA GLY A 231 -3.97 -10.85 -5.20
C GLY A 231 -5.06 -9.80 -5.36
N HIS A 232 -5.24 -8.92 -4.37
CA HIS A 232 -6.33 -7.93 -4.38
C HIS A 232 -6.30 -7.10 -5.68
N PHE A 233 -5.14 -6.55 -6.01
CA PHE A 233 -4.76 -6.12 -7.35
C PHE A 233 -3.54 -6.93 -7.82
N PRO A 234 -3.29 -7.05 -9.14
CA PRO A 234 -2.09 -7.73 -9.64
C PRO A 234 -0.79 -7.19 -9.06
N GLY A 235 -0.73 -5.87 -8.84
CA GLY A 235 0.41 -5.17 -8.27
C GLY A 235 0.34 -4.90 -6.77
N SER A 236 -0.65 -5.44 -6.03
CA SER A 236 -0.82 -5.14 -4.60
C SER A 236 0.47 -5.32 -3.81
N LEU A 237 0.94 -4.21 -3.23
CA LEU A 237 2.12 -4.15 -2.37
C LEU A 237 1.73 -4.34 -0.89
N CYS A 238 2.72 -4.79 -0.13
CA CYS A 238 2.85 -4.61 1.32
C CYS A 238 4.20 -3.93 1.58
N VAL A 239 4.37 -3.31 2.76
CA VAL A 239 5.67 -2.78 3.18
C VAL A 239 6.16 -3.49 4.43
N LEU A 240 7.40 -3.98 4.40
CA LEU A 240 8.11 -4.49 5.56
C LEU A 240 9.10 -3.42 6.06
N ALA A 241 8.94 -3.01 7.31
CA ALA A 241 9.86 -2.07 7.96
C ALA A 241 10.03 -2.46 9.43
N PHE A 242 11.27 -2.59 9.88
CA PHE A 242 11.60 -2.85 11.30
C PHE A 242 10.81 -4.02 11.95
N GLY A 243 10.59 -5.10 11.20
CA GLY A 243 9.83 -6.28 11.67
C GLY A 243 8.30 -6.11 11.69
N ARG A 244 7.78 -5.00 11.15
CA ARG A 244 6.35 -4.72 11.03
C ARG A 244 5.93 -4.81 9.55
N LEU A 245 4.88 -5.57 9.27
CA LEU A 245 4.32 -5.71 7.92
C LEU A 245 3.08 -4.82 7.77
N LEU A 246 3.16 -3.79 6.94
CA LEU A 246 2.02 -2.93 6.58
C LEU A 246 1.30 -3.57 5.38
N ILE A 247 0.03 -3.93 5.57
CA ILE A 247 -0.70 -4.85 4.69
C ILE A 247 -1.86 -4.23 3.93
N ALA A 248 -2.24 -2.98 4.24
CA ALA A 248 -3.41 -2.31 3.67
C ALA A 248 -4.64 -3.24 3.66
N ASP A 249 -5.26 -3.44 2.50
CA ASP A 249 -6.31 -4.45 2.25
C ASP A 249 -5.79 -5.69 1.50
N THR A 250 -4.49 -5.74 1.17
CA THR A 250 -3.84 -6.92 0.55
C THR A 250 -4.01 -8.15 1.44
N LEU A 251 -3.93 -7.96 2.76
CA LEU A 251 -4.44 -8.89 3.76
C LEU A 251 -5.50 -8.16 4.59
N VAL A 252 -6.67 -8.77 4.78
CA VAL A 252 -7.75 -8.16 5.57
C VAL A 252 -7.73 -8.74 6.98
N THR A 253 -7.37 -7.94 7.98
CA THR A 253 -7.50 -8.34 9.40
C THR A 253 -8.96 -8.63 9.72
N THR A 254 -9.25 -9.85 10.14
CA THR A 254 -10.61 -10.26 10.50
C THR A 254 -10.94 -9.88 11.95
N PRO A 255 -12.23 -9.79 12.32
CA PRO A 255 -12.63 -9.62 13.72
C PRO A 255 -12.04 -10.69 14.65
N ALA A 256 -11.98 -11.94 14.18
CA ALA A 256 -11.37 -13.03 14.94
C ALA A 256 -9.84 -12.86 15.13
N GLY A 257 -9.16 -12.14 14.24
CA GLY A 257 -7.74 -11.79 14.36
C GLY A 257 -7.44 -10.82 15.52
N MET A 258 -8.40 -9.96 15.86
CA MET A 258 -8.27 -8.91 16.88
C MET A 258 -8.79 -9.33 18.27
N GLY A 259 -9.41 -10.50 18.39
CA GLY A 259 -9.97 -10.97 19.65
C GLY A 259 -8.92 -11.06 20.76
N ASP A 260 -9.32 -10.75 22.01
CA ASP A 260 -8.46 -10.84 23.18
C ASP A 260 -9.04 -11.81 24.22
N TRP A 261 -8.51 -13.03 24.25
CA TRP A 261 -8.94 -14.08 25.17
C TRP A 261 -8.32 -13.96 26.56
N THR A 262 -7.40 -12.99 26.76
CA THR A 262 -6.87 -12.67 28.10
C THR A 262 -7.83 -11.77 28.89
N LYS A 263 -8.75 -11.10 28.18
CA LYS A 263 -9.76 -10.21 28.76
C LYS A 263 -11.13 -10.89 28.74
N GLY A 264 -11.67 -11.24 29.91
CA GLY A 264 -12.99 -11.86 30.00
C GLY A 264 -13.31 -12.43 31.38
N THR A 265 -14.55 -12.86 31.58
CA THR A 265 -15.11 -13.29 32.88
C THR A 265 -15.03 -14.80 33.13
N GLY A 266 -14.54 -15.60 32.18
CA GLY A 266 -14.56 -17.07 32.25
C GLY A 266 -13.27 -17.67 32.83
N MET A 267 -13.40 -18.47 33.89
CA MET A 267 -12.33 -19.30 34.49
C MET A 267 -11.90 -20.50 33.63
N GLY A 268 -11.77 -20.35 32.31
CA GLY A 268 -11.64 -21.49 31.39
C GLY A 268 -10.34 -21.56 30.60
N THR A 269 -10.04 -20.54 29.81
CA THR A 269 -8.86 -20.51 28.93
C THR A 269 -8.49 -19.07 28.61
N THR A 270 -7.32 -18.62 29.01
CA THR A 270 -6.75 -17.30 28.63
C THR A 270 -6.03 -17.33 27.28
N ARG A 271 -6.18 -18.44 26.53
CA ARG A 271 -5.47 -18.74 25.28
C ARG A 271 -6.40 -18.62 24.09
N ARG A 272 -5.89 -18.08 22.98
CA ARG A 272 -6.56 -18.07 21.68
C ARG A 272 -6.89 -19.51 21.22
N PRO A 273 -8.14 -19.84 20.85
CA PRO A 273 -8.49 -21.17 20.35
C PRO A 273 -7.77 -21.53 19.04
N GLU A 274 -7.44 -22.82 18.90
CA GLU A 274 -6.85 -23.37 17.67
C GLU A 274 -7.84 -23.28 16.49
N GLY A 275 -7.30 -23.11 15.28
CA GLY A 275 -8.10 -22.99 14.06
C GLY A 275 -8.80 -21.64 13.87
N MET A 276 -8.58 -20.65 14.74
CA MET A 276 -9.15 -19.31 14.57
C MET A 276 -8.45 -18.50 13.50
N ASN A 277 -9.22 -18.07 12.51
CA ASN A 277 -8.75 -17.20 11.44
C ASN A 277 -8.25 -15.86 11.99
N SER A 278 -7.20 -15.31 11.37
CA SER A 278 -6.71 -13.96 11.66
C SER A 278 -6.88 -13.03 10.47
N PHE A 279 -6.70 -13.53 9.24
CA PHE A 279 -6.72 -12.72 8.03
C PHE A 279 -7.63 -13.32 6.96
N ALA A 280 -8.20 -12.49 6.10
CA ALA A 280 -8.90 -12.91 4.90
C ALA A 280 -8.17 -12.36 3.66
N PHE A 281 -8.25 -13.11 2.56
CA PHE A 281 -7.54 -12.82 1.32
C PHE A 281 -8.57 -12.61 0.22
N MET A 282 -8.83 -11.35 -0.13
CA MET A 282 -10.01 -10.96 -0.89
C MET A 282 -9.64 -10.31 -2.22
N TRP A 283 -10.25 -10.77 -3.30
CA TRP A 283 -10.18 -10.09 -4.59
C TRP A 283 -11.02 -8.81 -4.52
N SER A 284 -12.24 -8.89 -4.00
CA SER A 284 -13.08 -7.74 -3.67
C SER A 284 -13.57 -7.83 -2.22
N ILE A 285 -13.11 -6.90 -1.40
CA ILE A 285 -13.56 -6.76 -0.01
C ILE A 285 -15.04 -6.35 0.06
N PRO A 286 -15.50 -5.24 -0.56
CA PRO A 286 -16.88 -4.79 -0.42
C PRO A 286 -17.91 -5.75 -1.02
N ASN A 287 -17.53 -6.52 -2.05
CA ASN A 287 -18.40 -7.51 -2.68
C ASN A 287 -18.20 -8.94 -2.14
N MET A 288 -17.35 -9.11 -1.12
CA MET A 288 -17.08 -10.39 -0.45
C MET A 288 -16.60 -11.52 -1.40
N ILE A 289 -15.75 -11.17 -2.37
CA ILE A 289 -15.20 -12.13 -3.34
C ILE A 289 -13.81 -12.56 -2.88
N PRO A 290 -13.59 -13.84 -2.52
CA PRO A 290 -12.30 -14.33 -2.05
C PRO A 290 -11.30 -14.50 -3.21
N LEU A 291 -10.01 -14.49 -2.88
CA LEU A 291 -8.95 -14.91 -3.79
C LEU A 291 -8.95 -16.44 -3.99
N SER A 292 -8.44 -16.88 -5.14
CA SER A 292 -8.23 -18.28 -5.46
C SER A 292 -7.04 -18.88 -4.68
N PRO A 293 -6.97 -20.23 -4.52
CA PRO A 293 -5.81 -20.87 -3.91
C PRO A 293 -4.47 -20.57 -4.60
N ALA A 294 -4.47 -20.38 -5.93
CA ALA A 294 -3.27 -20.07 -6.68
C ALA A 294 -2.73 -18.66 -6.35
N GLU A 295 -3.62 -17.67 -6.23
CA GLU A 295 -3.25 -16.32 -5.82
C GLU A 295 -2.72 -16.31 -4.38
N ILE A 296 -3.41 -16.99 -3.46
CA ILE A 296 -2.97 -17.13 -2.06
C ILE A 296 -1.58 -17.78 -1.97
N ALA A 297 -1.33 -18.85 -2.73
CA ALA A 297 -0.02 -19.49 -2.79
C ALA A 297 1.06 -18.53 -3.34
N GLY A 298 0.73 -17.75 -4.38
CA GLY A 298 1.63 -16.74 -4.93
C GLY A 298 2.00 -15.63 -3.94
N MET A 299 1.05 -15.20 -3.09
CA MET A 299 1.32 -14.27 -2.00
C MET A 299 2.29 -14.87 -0.96
N TRP A 300 2.08 -16.14 -0.60
CA TRP A 300 2.95 -16.83 0.35
C TRP A 300 4.38 -17.04 -0.18
N ASP A 301 4.55 -17.28 -1.47
CA ASP A 301 5.87 -17.43 -2.10
C ASP A 301 6.77 -16.19 -1.93
N VAL A 302 6.17 -15.02 -1.71
CA VAL A 302 6.89 -13.79 -1.32
C VAL A 302 7.07 -13.78 0.20
N LEU A 303 5.96 -13.83 0.95
CA LEU A 303 5.97 -13.67 2.42
C LEU A 303 6.83 -14.68 3.17
N LYS A 304 6.96 -15.92 2.68
CA LYS A 304 7.68 -16.98 3.39
C LYS A 304 9.15 -16.66 3.65
N ARG A 305 9.75 -15.78 2.85
CA ARG A 305 11.15 -15.34 2.92
C ARG A 305 11.39 -14.18 3.90
N HIS A 306 10.34 -13.63 4.49
CA HIS A 306 10.43 -12.44 5.32
C HIS A 306 9.94 -12.73 6.73
N GLU A 307 10.58 -12.13 7.73
CA GLU A 307 10.16 -12.23 9.13
C GLU A 307 9.47 -10.94 9.58
N PHE A 308 8.39 -11.08 10.34
CA PHE A 308 7.63 -9.98 10.91
C PHE A 308 6.88 -10.44 12.16
N VAL A 309 6.77 -9.55 13.13
CA VAL A 309 6.14 -9.80 14.45
C VAL A 309 4.81 -9.07 14.60
N SER A 310 4.42 -8.27 13.62
CA SER A 310 3.13 -7.60 13.58
C SER A 310 2.67 -7.31 12.16
N THR A 311 1.36 -7.15 12.01
CA THR A 311 0.70 -6.69 10.78
C THR A 311 -0.16 -5.47 11.05
N HIS A 312 -0.21 -4.53 10.11
CA HIS A 312 -0.95 -3.27 10.24
C HIS A 312 -1.84 -3.02 9.03
N GLY A 313 -3.16 -3.11 9.23
CA GLY A 313 -4.15 -2.94 8.16
C GLY A 313 -4.48 -1.49 7.80
N ALA A 314 -5.33 -1.33 6.78
CA ALA A 314 -5.72 -0.03 6.20
C ALA A 314 -6.47 0.92 7.14
N PHE A 315 -7.02 0.42 8.25
CA PHE A 315 -7.80 1.23 9.20
C PHE A 315 -7.09 1.33 10.55
N VAL A 316 -7.42 2.37 11.34
CA VAL A 316 -6.98 2.43 12.73
C VAL A 316 -7.57 1.26 13.53
N ASN A 317 -6.79 0.73 14.48
CA ASN A 317 -7.16 -0.37 15.38
C ASN A 317 -7.36 -1.76 14.71
N VAL A 318 -6.87 -1.97 13.48
CA VAL A 318 -6.81 -3.31 12.84
C VAL A 318 -5.39 -3.90 12.81
N ASP A 319 -4.67 -3.69 13.90
CA ASP A 319 -3.29 -4.13 14.10
C ASP A 319 -3.25 -5.49 14.83
N VAL A 320 -2.35 -6.38 14.42
CA VAL A 320 -2.16 -7.69 15.06
C VAL A 320 -0.69 -7.87 15.39
N TYR A 321 -0.39 -8.24 16.64
CA TYR A 321 0.96 -8.42 17.15
C TYR A 321 1.19 -9.87 17.61
N ASP A 322 2.45 -10.29 17.64
CA ASP A 322 2.86 -11.50 18.35
C ASP A 322 2.38 -11.45 19.80
N GLY A 323 1.88 -12.57 20.31
CA GLY A 323 1.30 -12.65 21.66
C GLY A 323 -0.09 -12.01 21.81
N ALA A 324 -0.56 -11.22 20.84
CA ALA A 324 -1.82 -10.49 20.98
C ALA A 324 -3.00 -11.44 21.21
N GLY A 325 -3.83 -11.07 22.18
CA GLY A 325 -5.03 -11.80 22.54
C GLY A 325 -4.81 -13.18 23.14
N GLY A 326 -3.64 -13.43 23.73
CA GLY A 326 -3.31 -14.72 24.34
C GLY A 326 -2.93 -15.78 23.30
N SER A 327 -2.41 -15.36 22.14
CA SER A 327 -1.93 -16.28 21.10
C SER A 327 -0.48 -16.66 21.37
N GLU A 328 -0.19 -17.96 21.45
CA GLU A 328 1.19 -18.49 21.47
C GLU A 328 1.79 -18.61 20.05
N THR A 329 0.95 -18.44 19.03
CA THR A 329 1.32 -18.52 17.61
C THR A 329 1.71 -17.13 17.11
N GLY A 330 2.93 -16.99 16.58
CA GLY A 330 3.39 -15.75 15.96
C GLY A 330 2.55 -15.34 14.74
N VAL A 331 2.53 -14.05 14.43
CA VAL A 331 1.69 -13.44 13.39
C VAL A 331 1.99 -14.02 12.01
N LYS A 332 3.25 -14.29 11.67
CA LYS A 332 3.61 -14.95 10.40
C LYS A 332 2.94 -16.33 10.26
N GLN A 333 2.97 -17.15 11.31
CA GLN A 333 2.26 -18.43 11.31
C GLN A 333 0.75 -18.25 11.25
N ARG A 334 0.19 -17.23 11.94
CA ARG A 334 -1.23 -16.89 11.84
C ARG A 334 -1.64 -16.47 10.43
N VAL A 335 -0.77 -15.80 9.66
CA VAL A 335 -1.00 -15.51 8.23
C VAL A 335 -1.11 -16.81 7.43
N LEU A 336 -0.13 -17.71 7.55
CA LEU A 336 -0.16 -19.00 6.86
C LEU A 336 -1.39 -19.84 7.25
N ASP A 337 -1.70 -19.93 8.54
CA ASP A 337 -2.87 -20.64 9.04
C ASP A 337 -4.15 -20.08 8.42
N SER A 338 -4.27 -18.76 8.36
CA SER A 338 -5.42 -18.07 7.76
C SER A 338 -5.56 -18.38 6.28
N MET A 339 -4.45 -18.36 5.53
CA MET A 339 -4.41 -18.74 4.11
C MET A 339 -4.90 -20.17 3.91
N GLN A 340 -4.39 -21.11 4.71
CA GLN A 340 -4.76 -22.52 4.62
C GLN A 340 -6.21 -22.76 5.05
N ILE A 341 -6.70 -22.06 6.08
CA ILE A 341 -8.11 -22.10 6.50
C ILE A 341 -9.00 -21.67 5.33
N GLN A 342 -8.69 -20.56 4.66
CA GLN A 342 -9.46 -20.09 3.52
C GLN A 342 -9.43 -21.10 2.37
N VAL A 343 -8.26 -21.61 1.98
CA VAL A 343 -8.12 -22.62 0.90
C VAL A 343 -8.94 -23.88 1.20
N ARG A 344 -8.83 -24.44 2.41
CA ARG A 344 -9.62 -25.60 2.83
C ARG A 344 -11.13 -25.30 2.80
N SER A 345 -11.53 -24.12 3.27
CA SER A 345 -12.94 -23.72 3.36
C SER A 345 -13.58 -23.50 1.98
N MET A 346 -12.79 -23.17 0.96
CA MET A 346 -13.22 -23.14 -0.44
C MET A 346 -13.37 -24.53 -1.08
N GLY A 347 -13.11 -25.61 -0.33
CA GLY A 347 -13.26 -27.00 -0.78
C GLY A 347 -11.99 -27.67 -1.31
N TRP A 348 -10.86 -26.96 -1.32
CA TRP A 348 -9.58 -27.49 -1.81
C TRP A 348 -8.86 -28.27 -0.71
N LYS A 349 -9.07 -29.58 -0.64
CA LYS A 349 -8.52 -30.42 0.45
C LYS A 349 -7.11 -30.95 0.17
N GLU A 350 -6.72 -31.06 -1.10
CA GLU A 350 -5.47 -31.69 -1.55
C GLU A 350 -4.54 -30.71 -2.29
N HIS A 351 -4.81 -29.41 -2.20
CA HIS A 351 -3.97 -28.39 -2.85
C HIS A 351 -2.57 -28.37 -2.22
N SER A 352 -1.52 -28.35 -3.05
CA SER A 352 -0.11 -28.44 -2.61
C SER A 352 0.27 -27.38 -1.56
N PHE A 353 -0.25 -26.16 -1.70
CA PHE A 353 -0.09 -25.07 -0.72
C PHE A 353 -0.44 -25.47 0.73
N LEU A 354 -1.34 -26.43 0.94
CA LEU A 354 -1.71 -26.87 2.29
C LEU A 354 -0.58 -27.63 3.01
N GLN A 355 0.53 -27.94 2.33
CA GLN A 355 1.74 -28.54 2.90
C GLN A 355 2.80 -27.50 3.28
N GLU A 356 2.59 -26.22 2.96
CA GLU A 356 3.50 -25.13 3.36
C GLU A 356 3.57 -25.00 4.88
N THR A 357 4.75 -24.61 5.39
CA THR A 357 5.03 -24.41 6.81
C THR A 357 5.83 -23.13 7.03
N CYS A 358 5.72 -22.50 8.19
CA CYS A 358 6.64 -21.41 8.53
C CYS A 358 8.01 -21.98 8.87
N SER A 359 8.94 -21.89 7.93
CA SER A 359 10.36 -22.03 8.22
C SER A 359 10.87 -20.70 8.77
N LYS A 360 11.64 -20.72 9.87
CA LYS A 360 12.42 -19.54 10.24
C LYS A 360 13.49 -19.34 9.18
N VAL A 361 13.61 -18.13 8.62
CA VAL A 361 14.75 -17.78 7.78
C VAL A 361 15.99 -17.80 8.68
N VAL A 362 16.83 -18.82 8.52
CA VAL A 362 18.16 -18.82 9.13
C VAL A 362 18.95 -17.81 8.31
N ALA A 363 19.32 -16.67 8.91
CA ALA A 363 20.23 -15.74 8.27
C ALA A 363 21.54 -16.50 8.03
N GLU A 364 21.90 -16.70 6.77
CA GLU A 364 23.27 -17.07 6.42
C GLU A 364 24.13 -15.86 6.82
N GLU A 365 24.87 -15.98 7.92
CA GLU A 365 25.96 -15.07 8.22
C GLU A 365 26.95 -15.18 7.05
N GLU A 366 27.08 -14.11 6.26
CA GLU A 366 28.18 -13.97 5.31
C GLU A 366 29.48 -13.95 6.14
N GLU A 367 30.10 -15.12 6.32
CA GLU A 367 31.51 -15.21 6.69
C GLU A 367 32.33 -14.63 5.53
N GLU A 368 32.67 -13.35 5.60
CA GLU A 368 33.77 -12.76 4.83
C GLU A 368 35.08 -13.48 5.23
N LEU A 369 35.63 -14.24 4.28
CA LEU A 369 36.98 -14.82 4.30
C LEU A 369 38.00 -13.88 3.65
#